data_AF-D4N832-F1
#
_entry.id   AF-D4N832-F1
#
_cell.length_a   1.000
_cell.length_b   1.000
_cell.length_c   1.000
_cell.angle_alpha   90.00
_cell.angle_beta   90.00
_cell.angle_gamma   90.00
#
_symmetry.space_group_name_H-M   'P 1'
#
loop_
_entity.id
_entity.type
_entity.pdbx_description
1 polymer ?
#
loop_
_entity_poly.entity_id
_entity_poly.type
_entity_poly.pdbx_seq_one_letter_code
_entity_poly.pdbx_strand_id
1 'polypeptide(L)'
;ILMMAITLNILDSGQWTLINPQNHFTPIMIMLALVIKLGMAPFHFWVPEVTQGVPLKSGLILLTWQKLAPLSILYQISSSIDSTMMMLVAILSIMVGGWGGLNQTQLRKILA
;
A
#
# COMPACT_ATOMS: atom_id res chain seq x y z
N ILE A 1 9.47 6.49 5.93
CA ILE A 1 8.63 5.59 6.77
C ILE A 1 9.15 4.16 6.73
N LEU A 2 9.21 3.50 5.57
CA LEU A 2 9.71 2.12 5.50
C LEU A 2 11.13 1.95 6.09
N MET A 3 12.09 2.79 5.68
CA MET A 3 13.45 2.75 6.23
C MET A 3 13.47 2.99 7.74
N MET A 4 12.65 3.92 8.24
CA MET A 4 12.53 4.19 9.68
C MET A 4 12.03 2.96 10.45
N ALA A 5 11.07 2.23 9.88
CA ALA A 5 10.57 1.00 10.48
C ALA A 5 11.65 -0.10 10.53
N ILE A 6 12.47 -0.21 9.48
CA ILE A 6 13.59 -1.16 9.42
C ILE A 6 14.65 -0.80 10.46
N THR A 7 15.03 0.48 10.56
CA THR A 7 16.02 0.91 11.56
C THR A 7 15.53 0.69 12.99
N LEU A 8 14.25 0.92 13.26
CA LEU A 8 13.66 0.65 14.58
C LEU A 8 13.61 -0.85 14.89
N ASN A 9 13.26 -1.70 13.92
CA ASN A 9 13.31 -3.15 14.11
C ASN A 9 14.73 -3.64 14.44
N ILE A 10 15.75 -3.08 13.81
CA ILE A 10 17.15 -3.42 14.07
C ILE A 10 17.58 -2.94 15.45
N LEU A 11 17.18 -1.72 15.85
CA LEU A 11 17.47 -1.19 17.17
C LEU A 11 16.86 -2.05 18.28
N ASP A 12 15.63 -2.56 18.07
CA ASP A 12 14.92 -3.35 19.07
C ASP A 12 15.37 -4.82 19.10
N SER A 13 15.53 -5.47 17.94
CA SER A 13 15.78 -6.91 17.85
C SER A 13 17.23 -7.30 17.55
N GLY A 14 18.03 -6.37 17.02
CA GLY A 14 19.38 -6.66 16.51
C GLY A 14 19.42 -7.51 15.23
N GLN A 15 18.27 -7.83 14.63
CA GLN A 15 18.18 -8.72 13.48
C GLN A 15 17.72 -7.98 12.22
N TRP A 16 18.20 -8.45 11.06
CA TRP A 16 17.78 -7.99 9.73
C TRP A 16 16.65 -8.82 9.12
N THR A 17 16.16 -9.81 9.87
CA THR A 17 15.10 -10.71 9.43
C THR A 17 13.76 -9.97 9.37
N LEU A 18 12.98 -10.28 8.34
CA LEU A 18 11.62 -9.75 8.16
C LEU A 18 10.58 -10.43 9.07
N ILE A 19 10.94 -11.56 9.67
CA ILE A 19 10.01 -12.46 10.36
C ILE A 19 9.94 -12.09 11.84
N ASN A 20 8.71 -11.94 12.35
CA ASN A 20 8.39 -11.71 13.77
C ASN A 20 9.09 -10.49 14.39
N PRO A 21 8.73 -9.26 13.97
CA PRO A 21 9.18 -8.07 14.66
C PRO A 21 8.78 -8.13 16.13
N GLN A 22 9.71 -7.80 17.03
CA GLN A 22 9.47 -7.86 18.48
C GLN A 22 8.56 -6.73 18.98
N ASN A 23 8.49 -5.63 18.23
CA ASN A 23 7.77 -4.42 18.60
C ASN A 23 6.50 -4.24 17.76
N HIS A 24 5.35 -4.03 18.42
CA HIS A 24 4.05 -3.76 17.80
C HIS A 24 4.02 -2.51 16.90
N PHE A 25 4.88 -1.52 17.13
CA PHE A 25 4.91 -0.30 16.30
C PHE A 25 5.52 -0.53 14.91
N THR A 26 6.42 -1.50 14.77
CA THR A 26 7.16 -1.71 13.52
C THR A 26 6.29 -2.29 12.39
N PRO A 27 5.41 -3.31 12.59
CA PRO A 27 4.44 -3.73 11.59
C PRO A 27 3.52 -2.59 11.12
N ILE A 28 3.07 -1.72 12.04
CA ILE A 28 2.15 -0.63 11.72
C ILE A 28 2.82 0.38 10.77
N MET A 29 4.07 0.76 11.03
CA MET A 29 4.81 1.66 10.14
C MET A 29 5.11 1.03 8.78
N ILE A 30 5.44 -0.27 8.74
CA ILE A 30 5.65 -0.99 7.48
C ILE A 30 4.33 -1.03 6.70
N MET A 31 3.23 -1.39 7.35
CA MET A 31 1.88 -1.38 6.77
C MET A 31 1.55 0.00 6.20
N LEU A 32 1.70 1.09 6.97
CA LEU A 32 1.44 2.46 6.49
C LEU A 32 2.28 2.81 5.26
N ALA A 33 3.58 2.47 5.26
CA ALA A 33 4.44 2.70 4.11
C ALA A 33 3.98 1.94 2.86
N LEU A 34 3.51 0.70 3.03
CA LEU A 34 3.02 -0.13 1.94
C LEU A 34 1.64 0.31 1.45
N VAL A 35 0.73 0.74 2.33
CA VAL A 35 -0.58 1.31 1.99
C VAL A 35 -0.42 2.56 1.13
N ILE A 36 0.52 3.46 1.47
CA ILE A 36 0.84 4.64 0.64
C ILE A 36 1.33 4.20 -0.75
N LYS A 37 2.28 3.26 -0.79
CA LYS A 37 2.88 2.79 -2.05
C LYS A 37 1.89 2.05 -2.94
N LEU A 38 0.96 1.31 -2.34
CA LEU A 38 -0.15 0.66 -3.05
C LEU A 38 -1.26 1.63 -3.44
N GLY A 39 -1.27 2.86 -2.94
CA GLY A 39 -2.34 3.82 -3.20
C GLY A 39 -3.69 3.39 -2.61
N MET A 40 -3.67 2.71 -1.46
CA MET A 40 -4.90 2.35 -0.74
C MET A 40 -5.43 3.56 0.04
N ALA A 41 -6.74 3.60 0.30
CA ALA A 41 -7.34 4.69 1.07
C ALA A 41 -6.78 4.76 2.51
N PRO A 42 -6.59 5.96 3.09
CA PRO A 42 -6.90 7.29 2.54
C PRO A 42 -5.83 7.87 1.60
N PHE A 43 -4.76 7.16 1.28
CA PHE A 43 -3.62 7.64 0.49
C PHE A 43 -3.76 7.37 -1.03
N HIS A 44 -4.99 7.21 -1.53
CA HIS A 44 -5.29 6.82 -2.90
C HIS A 44 -5.28 8.01 -3.89
N PHE A 45 -5.28 9.26 -3.40
CA PHE A 45 -5.48 10.46 -4.22
C PHE A 45 -4.51 10.63 -5.39
N TRP A 46 -3.28 10.12 -5.27
CA TRP A 46 -2.28 10.22 -6.35
C TRP A 46 -2.57 9.27 -7.51
N VAL A 47 -3.29 8.17 -7.30
CA VAL A 47 -3.45 7.11 -8.32
C VAL A 47 -4.20 7.62 -9.55
N PRO A 48 -5.40 8.25 -9.45
CA PRO A 48 -6.13 8.71 -10.63
C PRO A 48 -5.47 9.86 -11.38
N GLU A 49 -4.73 10.71 -10.67
CA GLU A 49 -4.02 11.83 -11.30
C GLU A 49 -2.80 11.36 -12.07
N VAL A 50 -1.99 10.48 -11.48
CA VAL A 50 -0.81 9.93 -12.14
C VAL A 50 -1.20 9.05 -13.32
N THR A 51 -2.20 8.18 -13.19
CA THR A 51 -2.64 7.31 -14.31
C THR A 51 -3.18 8.12 -15.48
N GLN A 52 -3.90 9.21 -15.23
CA GLN A 52 -4.38 10.11 -16.28
C GLN A 52 -3.25 10.96 -16.90
N GLY A 53 -2.23 11.32 -16.12
CA GLY A 53 -1.11 12.14 -16.58
C GLY A 53 -0.10 11.42 -17.46
N VAL A 54 -0.02 10.08 -17.39
CA VAL A 54 1.00 9.28 -18.09
C VAL A 54 0.45 8.55 -19.34
N PRO A 55 1.32 8.15 -20.28
CA PRO A 55 0.96 7.24 -21.37
C PRO A 55 0.37 5.91 -20.88
N LEU A 56 -0.45 5.26 -21.71
CA LEU A 56 -1.10 3.98 -21.36
C LEU A 56 -0.10 2.88 -20.97
N LYS A 57 1.05 2.79 -21.65
CA LYS A 57 2.08 1.78 -21.33
C LYS A 57 2.65 1.96 -19.92
N SER A 58 2.97 3.19 -19.53
CA SER A 58 3.42 3.50 -18.17
C SER A 58 2.32 3.32 -17.14
N GLY A 59 1.08 3.68 -17.47
CA GLY A 59 -0.08 3.44 -16.60
C GLY A 59 -0.31 1.95 -16.35
N LEU A 60 -0.15 1.10 -17.38
CA LEU A 60 -0.23 -0.35 -17.24
C LEU A 60 0.85 -0.89 -16.30
N ILE A 61 2.11 -0.45 -16.44
CA ILE A 61 3.20 -0.86 -15.54
C ILE A 61 2.91 -0.39 -14.10
N LEU A 62 2.38 0.82 -13.93
CA LEU A 62 2.01 1.37 -12.62
C LEU A 62 0.89 0.57 -11.95
N LEU A 63 -0.16 0.21 -12.69
CA LEU A 63 -1.31 -0.50 -12.12
C LEU A 63 -1.07 -2.01 -11.94
N THR A 64 -0.07 -2.59 -12.61
CA THR A 64 0.24 -4.03 -12.51
C THR A 64 1.56 -4.30 -11.76
N TRP A 65 2.69 -3.95 -12.39
CA TRP A 65 4.02 -4.31 -11.92
C TRP A 65 4.37 -3.68 -10.58
N GLN A 66 4.00 -2.41 -10.36
CA GLN A 66 4.32 -1.72 -9.11
C GLN A 66 3.55 -2.28 -7.89
N LYS A 67 2.50 -3.07 -8.09
CA LYS A 67 1.75 -3.71 -7.01
C LYS A 67 2.44 -4.98 -6.48
N LEU A 68 3.24 -5.66 -7.31
CA LEU A 68 3.82 -6.96 -6.97
C LEU A 68 4.77 -6.90 -5.77
N ALA A 69 5.74 -5.98 -5.77
CA ALA A 69 6.74 -5.91 -4.70
C ALA A 69 6.15 -5.51 -3.33
N PRO A 70 5.24 -4.51 -3.21
CA PRO A 70 4.59 -4.23 -1.94
C PRO A 70 3.72 -5.39 -1.43
N LEU A 71 3.01 -6.09 -2.33
CA LEU A 71 2.18 -7.25 -1.97
C LEU A 71 3.04 -8.43 -1.48
N SER A 72 4.20 -8.67 -2.08
CA SER A 72 5.10 -9.73 -1.60
C SER A 72 5.62 -9.45 -0.19
N ILE A 73 5.89 -8.19 0.15
CA ILE A 73 6.30 -7.82 1.51
C ILE A 73 5.13 -8.01 2.48
N LEU A 74 3.93 -7.51 2.16
CA LEU A 74 2.72 -7.72 2.99
C LEU A 74 2.46 -9.21 3.26
N TYR A 75 2.65 -10.05 2.25
CA TYR A 75 2.51 -11.50 2.40
C TYR A 75 3.51 -12.07 3.42
N GLN A 76 4.77 -11.68 3.35
CA GLN A 76 5.83 -12.16 4.26
C GLN A 76 5.60 -11.76 5.72
N ILE A 77 5.05 -10.56 5.96
CA ILE A 77 4.80 -10.04 7.32
C ILE A 77 3.35 -10.23 7.78
N SER A 78 2.53 -10.96 7.03
CA SER A 78 1.08 -11.10 7.25
C SER A 78 0.70 -11.57 8.66
N SER A 79 1.51 -12.42 9.28
CA SER A 79 1.30 -12.92 10.66
C SER A 79 1.46 -11.84 11.74
N SER A 80 2.15 -10.74 11.43
CA SER A 80 2.49 -9.68 12.39
C SER A 80 1.67 -8.39 12.21
N ILE A 81 0.90 -8.28 11.13
CA ILE A 81 0.05 -7.13 10.86
C ILE A 81 -1.23 -7.24 11.68
N ASP A 82 -1.68 -6.10 12.22
CA ASP A 82 -3.00 -5.99 12.85
C ASP A 82 -4.11 -6.15 11.79
N SER A 83 -4.87 -7.24 11.91
CA SER A 83 -5.95 -7.59 10.99
C SER A 83 -7.08 -6.57 10.99
N THR A 84 -7.32 -5.90 12.12
CA THR A 84 -8.40 -4.90 12.24
C THR A 84 -8.09 -3.67 11.40
N MET A 85 -6.86 -3.17 11.49
CA MET A 85 -6.37 -2.04 10.68
C MET A 85 -6.35 -2.39 9.19
N MET A 86 -5.87 -3.58 8.83
CA MET A 86 -5.83 -4.01 7.44
C MET A 86 -7.25 -4.11 6.84
N MET A 87 -8.21 -4.63 7.61
CA MET A 87 -9.61 -4.71 7.20
C MET A 87 -10.23 -3.32 7.00
N LEU A 88 -9.94 -2.38 7.90
CA LEU A 88 -10.40 -1.00 7.80
C LEU A 88 -9.89 -0.33 6.51
N VAL A 89 -8.59 -0.46 6.22
CA VAL A 89 -7.98 0.06 4.98
C VAL A 89 -8.61 -0.59 3.74
N ALA A 90 -8.86 -1.91 3.78
CA ALA A 90 -9.50 -2.62 2.67
C ALA A 90 -10.93 -2.11 2.41
N ILE A 91 -11.78 -2.01 3.43
CA ILE A 91 -13.16 -1.53 3.29
C ILE A 91 -13.18 -0.09 2.79
N LEU A 92 -12.35 0.80 3.36
CA LEU A 92 -12.25 2.18 2.90
C LEU A 92 -11.81 2.25 1.44
N SER A 93 -10.85 1.42 1.03
CA SER A 93 -10.38 1.41 -0.36
C SER A 93 -11.48 0.98 -1.34
N ILE A 94 -12.29 -0.02 -0.98
CA ILE A 94 -13.42 -0.50 -1.80
C ILE A 94 -14.49 0.60 -1.90
N MET A 95 -14.86 1.22 -0.78
CA MET A 95 -15.87 2.29 -0.77
C MET A 95 -15.44 3.49 -1.62
N VAL A 96 -14.20 3.96 -1.43
CA VAL A 96 -13.71 5.14 -2.13
C VAL A 96 -13.50 4.86 -3.62
N GLY A 97 -12.94 3.70 -4.00
CA GLY A 97 -12.82 3.31 -5.41
C GLY A 97 -14.18 3.15 -6.09
N GLY A 98 -15.12 2.50 -5.40
CA GLY A 98 -16.49 2.28 -5.91
C GLY A 98 -17.23 3.58 -6.17
N TRP A 99 -17.30 4.50 -5.20
CA TRP A 99 -17.96 5.78 -5.40
C TRP A 99 -17.18 6.75 -6.28
N GLY A 100 -15.85 6.77 -6.17
CA GLY A 100 -14.98 7.65 -6.95
C GLY A 100 -15.02 7.39 -8.45
N GLY A 101 -15.22 6.12 -8.86
CA GLY A 101 -15.31 5.71 -10.26
C GLY A 101 -16.59 6.14 -10.96
N LEU A 102 -17.72 6.29 -10.25
CA LEU A 102 -19.02 6.64 -10.84
C LEU A 102 -19.03 8.02 -11.51
N ASN A 103 -18.18 8.94 -11.06
CA ASN A 103 -18.11 10.31 -11.57
C ASN A 103 -16.96 10.54 -12.57
N GLN A 104 -16.50 9.50 -13.26
CA GLN A 104 -15.42 9.62 -14.24
C GLN A 104 -15.90 9.28 -15.65
N THR A 105 -15.50 10.12 -16.62
CA THR A 105 -15.65 9.82 -18.06
C THR A 105 -14.35 9.31 -18.68
N GLN A 106 -13.22 9.56 -18.03
CA GLN A 106 -11.89 9.22 -18.51
C GLN A 106 -11.56 7.77 -18.18
N LEU A 107 -11.33 6.93 -19.21
CA LEU A 107 -11.02 5.51 -19.04
C LEU A 107 -9.84 5.26 -18.08
N ARG A 108 -8.79 6.09 -18.11
CA ARG A 108 -7.62 5.90 -17.23
C ARG A 108 -7.91 6.20 -15.76
N LYS A 109 -8.90 7.05 -15.47
CA LYS A 109 -9.37 7.30 -14.08
C LYS A 109 -10.35 6.23 -13.60
N ILE A 110 -11.09 5.61 -14.52
CA ILE A 110 -11.94 4.46 -14.20
C ILE A 110 -11.11 3.21 -13.90
N LEU A 111 -9.99 3.03 -14.62
CA LEU A 111 -9.05 1.92 -14.41
C LEU A 111 -8.14 2.10 -13.17
N ALA A 112 -8.08 3.32 -12.62
CA ALA A 112 -7.22 3.68 -11.49
C ALA A 112 -7.84 3.27 -10.16
#